data_AF-A0A378LC06-F1
#
_entry.id   AF-A0A378LC06-F1
#
_cell.length_a   1.000
_cell.length_b   1.000
_cell.length_c   1.000
_cell.angle_alpha   90.00
_cell.angle_beta   90.00
_cell.angle_gamma   90.00
#
_symmetry.space_group_name_H-M   'P 1'
#
loop_
_entity.id
_entity.type
_entity.pdbx_description
1 polymer ?
#
loop_
_entity_poly.entity_id
_entity_poly.type
_entity_poly.pdbx_seq_one_letter_code
_entity_poly.pdbx_strand_id
1 'polypeptide(L)'
;MKIDQESIKALCGESTEVVVFGFGKYDYKEVCHEINKNNGIQAFHSDDYLFKNEDLGKGTPHSMYGYFKLILNDLILENYKKKKEGKPTVPLIFVVGKSSESYDPHQIAKREDDPYEKWVTLTELRRVYKLATEFGPEFSQVALDTVKFVSLETLSDVTKLKPVTPFWESKDWQSDWQKRKEETKLTHNRLIKNSIWRTNLQDKIQEIDDQYSNKKNNEENKL
;
A
#
# COMPACT_ATOMS: atom_id res chain seq x y z
N MET A 1 -20.64 4.93 -12.46
CA MET A 1 -19.77 6.14 -12.40
C MET A 1 -18.98 6.24 -13.71
N LYS A 2 -18.61 7.43 -14.24
CA LYS A 2 -17.54 7.51 -15.29
C LYS A 2 -16.27 8.08 -14.66
N ILE A 3 -15.11 7.51 -14.92
CA ILE A 3 -13.84 8.01 -14.37
C ILE A 3 -13.13 8.92 -15.38
N ASP A 4 -12.64 10.06 -14.88
CA ASP A 4 -11.78 10.97 -15.64
C ASP A 4 -10.44 10.31 -16.01
N GLN A 5 -10.22 10.10 -17.30
CA GLN A 5 -9.05 9.36 -17.81
C GLN A 5 -7.73 10.07 -17.53
N GLU A 6 -7.73 11.40 -17.54
CA GLU A 6 -6.52 12.18 -17.27
C GLU A 6 -6.10 12.03 -15.80
N SER A 7 -7.06 11.98 -14.87
CA SER A 7 -6.74 11.67 -13.46
C SER A 7 -6.16 10.27 -13.28
N ILE A 8 -6.62 9.26 -14.02
CA ILE A 8 -6.03 7.91 -13.97
C ILE A 8 -4.60 7.94 -14.52
N LYS A 9 -4.39 8.51 -15.71
CA LYS A 9 -3.05 8.60 -16.33
C LYS A 9 -2.06 9.36 -15.46
N ALA A 10 -2.49 10.45 -14.83
CA ALA A 10 -1.64 11.22 -13.93
C ALA A 10 -1.19 10.40 -12.70
N LEU A 11 -2.03 9.49 -12.21
CA LEU A 11 -1.70 8.61 -11.09
C LEU A 11 -0.82 7.43 -11.52
N CYS A 12 -1.06 6.90 -12.72
CA CYS A 12 -0.36 5.71 -13.23
C CYS A 12 0.96 6.02 -13.92
N GLY A 13 1.16 7.24 -14.41
CA GLY A 13 2.34 7.60 -15.19
C GLY A 13 2.47 6.68 -16.41
N GLU A 14 3.61 5.99 -16.51
CA GLU A 14 3.92 5.05 -17.59
C GLU A 14 3.38 3.63 -17.35
N SER A 15 2.73 3.39 -16.20
CA SER A 15 2.23 2.06 -15.85
C SER A 15 0.95 1.71 -16.60
N THR A 16 0.92 0.50 -17.16
CA THR A 16 -0.27 -0.10 -17.78
C THR A 16 -1.12 -0.90 -16.80
N GLU A 17 -0.69 -0.98 -15.54
CA GLU A 17 -1.34 -1.73 -14.47
C GLU A 17 -1.57 -0.82 -13.27
N VAL A 18 -2.62 -1.06 -12.47
CA VAL A 18 -2.87 -0.37 -11.21
C VAL A 18 -3.54 -1.28 -10.21
N VAL A 19 -3.19 -1.15 -8.94
CA VAL A 19 -3.90 -1.82 -7.85
C VAL A 19 -4.81 -0.81 -7.15
N VAL A 20 -6.06 -1.19 -6.88
CA VAL A 20 -7.06 -0.30 -6.27
C VAL A 20 -7.53 -0.85 -4.94
N PHE A 21 -7.24 -0.11 -3.87
CA PHE A 21 -7.64 -0.38 -2.49
C PHE A 21 -8.47 0.80 -1.96
N GLY A 22 -9.17 0.62 -0.85
CA GLY A 22 -9.89 1.72 -0.24
C GLY A 22 -10.92 1.27 0.80
N PHE A 23 -11.66 2.24 1.30
CA PHE A 23 -12.83 1.94 2.13
C PHE A 23 -13.99 1.53 1.23
N GLY A 24 -14.68 0.44 1.60
CA GLY A 24 -15.85 -0.04 0.85
C GLY A 24 -16.93 1.03 0.68
N LYS A 25 -17.13 1.89 1.69
CA LYS A 25 -18.08 3.03 1.64
C LYS A 25 -17.71 4.14 0.63
N TYR A 26 -16.51 4.11 0.06
CA TYR A 26 -16.05 5.08 -0.94
C TYR A 26 -15.87 4.42 -2.33
N ASP A 27 -16.56 3.30 -2.59
CA ASP A 27 -16.71 2.69 -3.92
C ASP A 27 -15.40 2.32 -4.64
N TYR A 28 -14.34 1.96 -3.90
CA TYR A 28 -13.06 1.61 -4.52
C TYR A 28 -13.16 0.43 -5.51
N LYS A 29 -14.09 -0.51 -5.29
CA LYS A 29 -14.37 -1.61 -6.24
C LYS A 29 -15.03 -1.10 -7.54
N GLU A 30 -15.93 -0.12 -7.45
CA GLU A 30 -16.53 0.51 -8.63
C GLU A 30 -15.45 1.29 -9.40
N VAL A 31 -14.54 1.99 -8.70
CA VAL A 31 -13.38 2.64 -9.34
C VAL A 31 -12.54 1.62 -10.14
N CYS A 32 -12.22 0.47 -9.53
CA CYS A 32 -11.48 -0.59 -10.22
C CYS A 32 -12.23 -1.09 -11.48
N HIS A 33 -13.53 -1.34 -11.36
CA HIS A 33 -14.37 -1.78 -12.47
C HIS A 33 -14.41 -0.76 -13.60
N GLU A 34 -14.59 0.54 -13.29
CA GLU A 34 -14.66 1.60 -14.28
C GLU A 34 -13.31 1.87 -14.97
N ILE A 35 -12.18 1.69 -14.29
CA ILE A 35 -10.85 1.75 -14.92
C ILE A 35 -10.75 0.68 -16.00
N ASN A 36 -11.14 -0.57 -15.69
CA ASN A 36 -11.07 -1.71 -16.61
C ASN A 36 -11.99 -1.62 -17.84
N LYS A 37 -12.99 -0.72 -17.84
CA LYS A 37 -13.78 -0.45 -19.05
C LYS A 37 -13.00 0.31 -20.12
N ASN A 38 -11.88 0.93 -19.75
CA ASN A 38 -11.07 1.73 -20.66
C ASN A 38 -9.91 0.89 -21.20
N ASN A 39 -9.75 0.89 -22.53
CA ASN A 39 -8.65 0.20 -23.18
C ASN A 39 -7.35 0.97 -22.96
N GLY A 40 -6.58 0.65 -21.91
CA GLY A 40 -5.25 1.23 -21.72
C GLY A 40 -4.58 0.94 -20.37
N ILE A 41 -5.34 0.79 -19.30
CA ILE A 41 -4.80 0.46 -17.96
C ILE A 41 -5.64 -0.67 -17.36
N GLN A 42 -4.95 -1.73 -16.96
CA GLN A 42 -5.56 -2.85 -16.26
C GLN A 42 -5.57 -2.58 -14.75
N ALA A 43 -6.75 -2.56 -14.15
CA ALA A 43 -6.92 -2.38 -12.71
C ALA A 43 -7.21 -3.71 -12.02
N PHE A 44 -6.58 -3.90 -10.87
CA PHE A 44 -6.78 -5.05 -9.99
C PHE A 44 -7.23 -4.55 -8.62
N HIS A 45 -8.28 -5.14 -8.06
CA HIS A 45 -8.54 -5.00 -6.63
C HIS A 45 -8.10 -6.26 -5.88
N SER A 46 -8.32 -6.28 -4.57
CA SER A 46 -7.88 -7.36 -3.69
C SER A 46 -8.22 -8.77 -4.15
N ASP A 47 -9.35 -8.97 -4.82
CA ASP A 47 -9.87 -10.32 -5.13
C ASP A 47 -9.25 -10.86 -6.44
N ASP A 48 -8.69 -9.98 -7.27
CA ASP A 48 -8.07 -10.29 -8.56
C ASP A 48 -6.52 -10.29 -8.48
N TYR A 49 -5.96 -9.94 -7.33
CA TYR A 49 -4.53 -9.78 -7.15
C TYR A 49 -3.82 -11.14 -7.08
N LEU A 50 -2.86 -11.37 -7.97
CA LEU A 50 -2.03 -12.57 -7.99
C LEU A 50 -0.69 -12.30 -7.29
N PHE A 51 -0.43 -13.04 -6.22
CA PHE A 51 0.84 -12.93 -5.49
C PHE A 51 2.01 -13.45 -6.31
N LYS A 52 3.13 -12.74 -6.25
CA LYS A 52 4.40 -13.23 -6.80
C LYS A 52 5.34 -13.77 -5.72
N ASN A 53 5.14 -13.35 -4.47
CA ASN A 53 5.97 -13.70 -3.32
C ASN A 53 5.09 -14.27 -2.17
N GLU A 54 4.47 -15.43 -2.40
CA GLU A 54 3.61 -16.10 -1.41
C GLU A 54 4.35 -16.43 -0.10
N ASP A 55 5.66 -16.64 -0.17
CA ASP A 55 6.52 -16.96 0.95
C ASP A 55 6.69 -15.80 1.95
N LEU A 56 6.34 -14.56 1.58
CA LEU A 56 6.19 -13.44 2.52
C LEU A 56 5.21 -13.75 3.66
N GLY A 57 4.20 -14.59 3.38
CA GLY A 57 3.22 -15.05 4.37
C GLY A 57 3.69 -16.20 5.26
N LYS A 58 4.84 -16.83 4.97
CA LYS A 58 5.31 -18.03 5.65
C LYS A 58 5.43 -17.82 7.16
N GLY A 59 4.86 -18.75 7.94
CA GLY A 59 4.85 -18.70 9.41
C GLY A 59 3.91 -17.65 10.02
N THR A 60 3.20 -16.86 9.21
CA THR A 60 2.18 -15.93 9.70
C THR A 60 0.82 -16.63 9.73
N PRO A 61 0.10 -16.64 10.88
CA PRO A 61 -1.24 -17.21 10.94
C PRO A 61 -2.17 -16.57 9.91
N HIS A 62 -2.91 -17.40 9.16
CA HIS A 62 -3.85 -16.90 8.18
C HIS A 62 -4.96 -16.09 8.87
N SER A 63 -5.25 -14.92 8.30
CA SER A 63 -6.43 -14.13 8.64
C SER A 63 -6.79 -13.30 7.42
N MET A 64 -8.06 -12.95 7.29
CA MET A 64 -8.52 -12.05 6.23
C MET A 64 -7.71 -10.75 6.22
N TYR A 65 -7.44 -10.14 7.38
CA TYR A 65 -6.57 -8.97 7.50
C TYR A 65 -5.10 -9.23 7.13
N GLY A 66 -4.65 -10.48 7.19
CA GLY A 66 -3.32 -10.91 6.78
C GLY A 66 -3.20 -10.93 5.26
N TYR A 67 -4.25 -11.39 4.58
CA TYR A 67 -4.33 -11.44 3.11
C TYR A 67 -4.12 -10.06 2.47
N PHE A 68 -4.90 -9.05 2.85
CA PHE A 68 -4.76 -7.71 2.29
C PHE A 68 -3.39 -7.07 2.58
N LYS A 69 -2.81 -7.32 3.76
CA LYS A 69 -1.47 -6.83 4.10
C LYS A 69 -0.39 -7.53 3.31
N LEU A 70 -0.60 -8.79 2.94
CA LEU A 70 0.32 -9.53 2.09
C LEU A 70 0.36 -8.90 0.70
N ILE A 71 -0.80 -8.48 0.16
CA ILE A 71 -0.88 -7.78 -1.14
C ILE A 71 -0.03 -6.51 -1.10
N LEU A 72 -0.16 -5.71 -0.04
CA LEU A 72 0.64 -4.49 0.12
C LEU A 72 2.15 -4.76 0.18
N ASN A 73 2.57 -5.81 0.89
CA ASN A 73 3.99 -6.17 0.97
C ASN A 73 4.49 -6.65 -0.41
N ASP A 74 3.73 -7.53 -1.07
CA ASP A 74 4.08 -8.11 -2.37
C ASP A 74 4.19 -7.04 -3.46
N LEU A 75 3.19 -6.17 -3.57
CA LEU A 75 3.18 -5.07 -4.55
C LEU A 75 4.40 -4.15 -4.40
N ILE A 76 4.69 -3.73 -3.17
CA ILE A 76 5.81 -2.81 -2.91
C ILE A 76 7.16 -3.51 -3.15
N LEU A 77 7.29 -4.79 -2.78
CA LEU A 77 8.48 -5.58 -3.06
C LEU A 77 8.72 -5.75 -4.57
N GLU A 78 7.66 -6.03 -5.34
CA GLU A 78 7.74 -6.13 -6.79
C GLU A 78 8.06 -4.78 -7.44
N ASN A 79 7.52 -3.67 -6.92
CA ASN A 79 7.90 -2.34 -7.36
C ASN A 79 9.34 -2.00 -7.01
N TYR A 80 9.85 -2.48 -5.88
CA TYR A 80 11.26 -2.30 -5.51
C TYR A 80 12.17 -2.99 -6.52
N LYS A 81 11.84 -4.24 -6.86
CA LYS A 81 12.51 -4.99 -7.93
C LYS A 81 12.42 -4.28 -9.29
N LYS A 82 11.22 -3.83 -9.70
CA LYS A 82 11.02 -3.05 -10.93
C LYS A 82 11.88 -1.78 -10.96
N LYS A 83 11.99 -1.06 -9.83
CA LYS A 83 12.83 0.14 -9.73
C LYS A 83 14.32 -0.19 -9.93
N LYS A 84 14.82 -1.28 -9.34
CA LYS A 84 16.18 -1.78 -9.59
C LYS A 84 16.41 -2.18 -11.06
N GLU A 85 15.35 -2.61 -11.75
CA GLU A 85 15.34 -2.97 -13.17
C GLU A 85 15.13 -1.78 -14.12
N GLY A 86 14.91 -0.56 -13.61
CA GLY A 86 14.56 0.60 -14.44
C GLY A 86 13.19 0.49 -15.11
N LYS A 87 12.26 -0.29 -14.55
CA LYS A 87 10.92 -0.50 -15.09
C LYS A 87 9.88 0.38 -14.37
N PRO A 88 8.78 0.77 -15.05
CA PRO A 88 7.67 1.46 -14.42
C PRO A 88 7.08 0.67 -13.23
N THR A 89 6.84 1.37 -12.13
CA THR A 89 6.19 0.83 -10.94
C THR A 89 4.67 0.73 -11.16
N VAL A 90 4.04 -0.21 -10.49
CA VAL A 90 2.58 -0.37 -10.48
C VAL A 90 2.01 0.47 -9.35
N PRO A 91 1.27 1.56 -9.61
CA PRO A 91 0.67 2.38 -8.55
C PRO A 91 -0.34 1.58 -7.71
N LEU A 92 -0.45 1.95 -6.45
CA LEU A 92 -1.57 1.60 -5.57
C LEU A 92 -2.46 2.83 -5.38
N ILE A 93 -3.62 2.85 -6.02
CA ILE A 93 -4.65 3.85 -5.74
C ILE A 93 -5.38 3.44 -4.47
N PHE A 94 -5.31 4.28 -3.45
CA PHE A 94 -6.00 4.07 -2.18
C PHE A 94 -7.14 5.09 -2.04
N VAL A 95 -8.37 4.64 -2.24
CA VAL A 95 -9.57 5.49 -2.16
C VAL A 95 -9.95 5.72 -0.71
N VAL A 96 -9.83 6.97 -0.29
CA VAL A 96 -9.98 7.39 1.11
C VAL A 96 -11.07 8.43 1.34
N GLY A 97 -11.76 8.86 0.29
CA GLY A 97 -12.88 9.77 0.42
C GLY A 97 -13.76 9.76 -0.81
N LYS A 98 -14.97 10.31 -0.66
CA LYS A 98 -15.92 10.51 -1.74
C LYS A 98 -16.70 11.79 -1.46
N SER A 99 -16.70 12.72 -2.42
CA SER A 99 -17.32 14.03 -2.32
C SER A 99 -16.82 14.78 -1.06
N SER A 100 -17.72 15.19 -0.17
CA SER A 100 -17.39 15.86 1.10
C SER A 100 -17.01 14.88 2.23
N GLU A 101 -17.12 13.57 2.02
CA GLU A 101 -16.83 12.57 3.03
C GLU A 101 -15.37 12.10 2.94
N SER A 102 -14.71 12.06 4.10
CA SER A 102 -13.38 11.49 4.27
C SER A 102 -13.32 10.69 5.57
N TYR A 103 -12.33 9.80 5.69
CA TYR A 103 -12.04 9.14 6.96
C TYR A 103 -11.38 10.12 7.94
N ASP A 104 -11.56 9.88 9.23
CA ASP A 104 -10.81 10.56 10.28
C ASP A 104 -9.42 9.90 10.42
N PRO A 105 -8.30 10.60 10.13
CA PRO A 105 -6.95 10.07 10.29
C PRO A 105 -6.64 9.51 11.68
N HIS A 106 -7.21 10.08 12.74
CA HIS A 106 -6.99 9.63 14.12
C HIS A 106 -7.48 8.19 14.32
N GLN A 107 -8.50 7.74 13.57
CA GLN A 107 -8.99 6.36 13.63
C GLN A 107 -7.94 5.34 13.21
N ILE A 108 -6.98 5.72 12.35
CA ILE A 108 -5.88 4.83 11.96
C ILE A 108 -5.01 4.48 13.17
N ALA A 109 -4.83 5.39 14.12
CA ALA A 109 -4.02 5.16 15.30
C ALA A 109 -4.78 4.47 16.45
N LYS A 110 -6.11 4.57 16.49
CA LYS A 110 -6.94 3.98 17.57
C LYS A 110 -6.92 2.45 17.56
N ARG A 111 -6.88 1.84 18.75
CA ARG A 111 -7.28 0.43 18.89
C ARG A 111 -8.80 0.38 18.84
N GLU A 112 -9.33 -0.62 18.14
CA GLU A 112 -10.76 -0.90 18.22
C GLU A 112 -10.97 -1.81 19.43
N ASP A 113 -12.00 -1.49 20.22
CA ASP A 113 -12.42 -2.31 21.35
C ASP A 113 -13.17 -3.57 20.88
N ASP A 114 -13.79 -3.51 19.69
CA ASP A 114 -14.48 -4.63 19.05
C ASP A 114 -13.72 -5.15 17.80
N PRO A 115 -13.28 -6.43 17.77
CA PRO A 115 -12.66 -7.04 16.59
C PRO A 115 -13.59 -7.16 15.37
N TYR A 116 -14.90 -7.05 15.52
CA TYR A 116 -15.89 -7.04 14.43
C TYR A 116 -16.05 -5.66 13.79
N GLU A 117 -15.73 -4.58 14.51
CA GLU A 117 -15.66 -3.22 13.96
C GLU A 117 -14.38 -2.97 13.16
N LYS A 118 -13.54 -3.98 13.02
CA LYS A 118 -12.23 -3.85 12.39
C LYS A 118 -12.36 -3.58 10.91
N TRP A 119 -12.36 -2.30 10.57
CA TRP A 119 -12.26 -1.82 9.22
C TRP A 119 -10.94 -2.30 8.67
N VAL A 120 -11.00 -3.33 7.83
CA VAL A 120 -9.86 -3.98 7.17
C VAL A 120 -8.89 -2.91 6.64
N THR A 121 -9.46 -1.86 6.05
CA THR A 121 -8.81 -0.65 5.53
C THR A 121 -7.95 0.12 6.53
N LEU A 122 -8.34 0.27 7.80
CA LEU A 122 -7.49 0.95 8.81
C LEU A 122 -6.22 0.15 9.10
N THR A 123 -6.28 -1.18 9.03
CA THR A 123 -5.11 -2.03 9.24
C THR A 123 -4.15 -2.02 8.04
N GLU A 124 -4.67 -1.79 6.85
CA GLU A 124 -3.93 -1.60 5.59
C GLU A 124 -3.23 -0.23 5.58
N LEU A 125 -3.93 0.83 5.97
CA LEU A 125 -3.33 2.17 6.08
C LEU A 125 -2.14 2.17 7.04
N ARG A 126 -2.29 1.54 8.21
CA ARG A 126 -1.16 1.31 9.13
C ARG A 126 -0.05 0.47 8.50
N ARG A 127 -0.37 -0.47 7.60
CA ARG A 127 0.65 -1.28 6.90
C ARG A 127 1.42 -0.42 5.91
N VAL A 128 0.73 0.38 5.11
CA VAL A 128 1.35 1.34 4.18
C VAL A 128 2.32 2.26 4.92
N TYR A 129 1.89 2.87 6.03
CA TYR A 129 2.76 3.74 6.82
C TYR A 129 4.08 3.05 7.24
N LYS A 130 4.00 1.79 7.67
CA LYS A 130 5.19 1.01 8.05
C LYS A 130 6.10 0.73 6.88
N LEU A 131 5.54 0.37 5.72
CA LEU A 131 6.32 0.13 4.51
C LEU A 131 7.04 1.41 4.05
N ALA A 132 6.40 2.57 4.24
CA ALA A 132 6.95 3.88 3.92
C ALA A 132 7.94 4.45 4.96
N THR A 133 8.17 3.77 6.10
CA THR A 133 9.01 4.35 7.18
C THR A 133 9.96 3.38 7.89
N GLU A 134 9.77 2.07 7.81
CA GLU A 134 10.51 1.10 8.63
C GLU A 134 11.65 0.35 7.89
N PHE A 135 11.72 0.38 6.55
CA PHE A 135 12.51 -0.59 5.75
C PHE A 135 13.71 0.01 4.99
N GLY A 136 14.33 1.04 5.55
CA GLY A 136 15.47 1.73 4.92
C GLY A 136 15.05 2.71 3.82
N PRO A 137 15.93 3.64 3.43
CA PRO A 137 15.56 4.81 2.62
C PRO A 137 15.09 4.46 1.21
N GLU A 138 15.75 3.53 0.53
CA GLU A 138 15.43 3.20 -0.86
C GLU A 138 14.09 2.49 -0.99
N PHE A 139 13.87 1.44 -0.20
CA PHE A 139 12.60 0.70 -0.19
C PHE A 139 11.44 1.57 0.31
N SER A 140 11.65 2.34 1.38
CA SER A 140 10.62 3.25 1.90
C SER A 140 10.24 4.31 0.86
N GLN A 141 11.20 4.80 0.07
CA GLN A 141 10.90 5.69 -1.04
C GLN A 141 10.06 5.00 -2.12
N VAL A 142 10.31 3.74 -2.44
CA VAL A 142 9.44 2.98 -3.36
C VAL A 142 8.02 2.85 -2.84
N ALA A 143 7.84 2.62 -1.54
CA ALA A 143 6.52 2.59 -0.94
C ALA A 143 5.81 3.95 -1.08
N LEU A 144 6.52 5.06 -0.84
CA LEU A 144 6.00 6.42 -1.03
C LEU A 144 5.64 6.70 -2.51
N ASP A 145 6.48 6.27 -3.44
CA ASP A 145 6.26 6.44 -4.88
C ASP A 145 5.05 5.60 -5.35
N THR A 146 4.86 4.42 -4.76
CA THR A 146 3.80 3.46 -5.13
C THR A 146 2.41 3.93 -4.69
N VAL A 147 2.25 4.41 -3.46
CA VAL A 147 0.92 4.65 -2.89
C VAL A 147 0.38 6.03 -3.23
N LYS A 148 -0.79 6.07 -3.85
CA LYS A 148 -1.52 7.29 -4.21
C LYS A 148 -2.84 7.34 -3.45
N PHE A 149 -2.94 8.19 -2.42
CA PHE A 149 -4.21 8.43 -1.74
C PHE A 149 -5.10 9.33 -2.59
N VAL A 150 -6.37 8.98 -2.73
CA VAL A 150 -7.32 9.75 -3.53
C VAL A 150 -8.67 9.92 -2.86
N SER A 151 -9.31 11.06 -3.13
CA SER A 151 -10.75 11.27 -2.90
C SER A 151 -11.46 11.30 -4.24
N LEU A 152 -12.67 10.73 -4.29
CA LEU A 152 -13.50 10.74 -5.48
C LEU A 152 -14.31 12.03 -5.54
N GLU A 153 -14.02 12.90 -6.49
CA GLU A 153 -14.80 14.12 -6.74
C GLU A 153 -15.67 13.94 -7.99
N THR A 154 -16.96 13.75 -7.80
CA THR A 154 -17.93 13.62 -8.90
C THR A 154 -18.52 14.97 -9.24
N LEU A 155 -18.29 15.42 -10.48
CA LEU A 155 -18.94 16.60 -11.07
C LEU A 155 -19.83 16.12 -12.22
N SER A 156 -21.14 16.29 -12.05
CA SER A 156 -22.17 15.70 -12.92
C SER A 156 -22.04 14.17 -12.98
N ASP A 157 -21.54 13.62 -14.09
CA ASP A 157 -21.39 12.16 -14.29
C ASP A 157 -19.93 11.68 -14.30
N VAL A 158 -18.97 12.61 -14.25
CA VAL A 158 -17.54 12.31 -14.32
C VAL A 158 -16.92 12.44 -12.94
N THR A 159 -16.25 11.38 -12.50
CA THR A 159 -15.55 11.30 -11.23
C THR A 159 -14.06 11.42 -11.46
N LYS A 160 -13.47 12.42 -10.81
CA LYS A 160 -12.04 12.68 -10.80
C LYS A 160 -11.42 12.05 -9.56
N LEU A 161 -10.29 11.35 -9.73
CA LEU A 161 -9.48 10.87 -8.62
C LEU A 161 -8.55 12.01 -8.18
N LYS A 162 -8.93 12.72 -7.11
CA LYS A 162 -8.14 13.83 -6.60
C LYS A 162 -7.09 13.33 -5.61
N PRO A 163 -5.80 13.62 -5.82
CA PRO A 163 -4.76 13.27 -4.85
C PRO A 163 -5.03 13.88 -3.48
N VAL A 164 -4.79 13.08 -2.44
CA VAL A 164 -4.91 13.47 -1.04
C VAL A 164 -3.54 13.29 -0.38
N THR A 165 -3.17 14.23 0.48
CA THR A 165 -1.95 14.12 1.26
C THR A 165 -2.02 12.89 2.18
N PRO A 166 -0.93 12.11 2.32
CA PRO A 166 -0.92 11.00 3.26
C PRO A 166 -1.26 11.41 4.69
N PHE A 167 -2.03 10.59 5.39
CA PHE A 167 -2.45 10.89 6.77
C PHE A 167 -1.30 11.10 7.75
N TRP A 168 -0.13 10.50 7.47
CA TRP A 168 1.02 10.60 8.36
C TRP A 168 1.73 11.95 8.29
N GLU A 169 1.33 12.83 7.37
CA GLU A 169 1.75 14.23 7.34
C GLU A 169 0.88 15.13 8.22
N SER A 170 -0.18 14.59 8.84
CA SER A 170 -0.93 15.30 9.87
C SER A 170 -0.03 15.60 11.08
N LYS A 171 -0.20 16.80 11.67
CA LYS A 171 0.57 17.26 12.83
C LYS A 171 0.46 16.31 14.03
N ASP A 172 -0.70 15.69 14.19
CA ASP A 172 -1.01 14.84 15.34
C ASP A 172 -0.65 13.36 15.11
N TRP A 173 -0.24 12.99 13.89
CA TRP A 173 0.00 11.58 13.58
C TRP A 173 1.10 10.97 14.45
N GLN A 174 2.19 11.70 14.68
CA GLN A 174 3.30 11.17 15.47
C GLN A 174 2.91 10.92 16.91
N SER A 175 2.22 11.86 17.57
CA SER A 175 1.73 11.67 18.94
C SER A 175 0.76 10.49 19.04
N ASP A 176 -0.20 10.42 18.12
CA ASP A 176 -1.19 9.34 18.07
C ASP A 176 -0.53 7.96 17.86
N TRP A 177 0.45 7.89 16.96
CA TRP A 177 1.18 6.67 16.67
C TRP A 177 2.04 6.21 17.86
N GLN A 178 2.68 7.14 18.58
CA GLN A 178 3.41 6.82 19.80
C GLN A 178 2.50 6.26 20.88
N LYS A 179 1.36 6.92 21.14
CA LYS A 179 0.35 6.45 22.10
C LYS A 179 -0.10 5.02 21.79
N ARG A 180 -0.41 4.72 20.53
CA ARG A 180 -0.75 3.36 20.09
C ARG A 180 0.37 2.35 20.37
N LYS A 181 1.62 2.71 20.13
CA LYS A 181 2.77 1.84 20.39
C LYS A 181 2.93 1.55 21.88
N GLU A 182 2.73 2.54 22.74
CA GLU A 182 2.77 2.39 24.20
C GLU A 182 1.65 1.48 24.71
N GLU A 183 0.40 1.71 24.28
CA GLU A 183 -0.73 0.83 24.57
C GLU A 183 -0.42 -0.61 24.14
N THR A 184 0.22 -0.81 23.00
CA THR A 184 0.60 -2.15 22.51
C THR A 184 1.57 -2.87 23.44
N LYS A 185 2.53 -2.15 24.02
CA LYS A 185 3.48 -2.72 24.98
C LYS A 185 2.76 -3.13 26.27
N LEU A 186 1.86 -2.29 26.77
CA LEU A 186 1.13 -2.50 28.02
C LEU A 186 0.13 -3.66 27.93
N THR A 187 -0.67 -3.76 26.86
CA THR A 187 -1.74 -4.77 26.78
C THR A 187 -1.23 -6.19 26.57
N HIS A 188 -0.02 -6.37 26.01
CA HIS A 188 0.36 -7.69 25.50
C HIS A 188 1.27 -8.52 26.40
N ASN A 189 1.96 -7.97 27.42
CA ASN A 189 2.94 -8.67 28.29
C ASN A 189 3.85 -9.72 27.58
N ARG A 190 3.96 -9.60 26.26
CA ARG A 190 4.60 -10.52 25.33
C ARG A 190 5.72 -9.70 24.76
N LEU A 191 6.93 -10.03 25.21
CA LEU A 191 8.18 -9.74 24.52
C LEU A 191 7.93 -9.83 23.01
N ILE A 192 7.85 -8.66 22.41
CA ILE A 192 8.11 -8.35 21.01
C ILE A 192 7.81 -9.55 20.09
N LYS A 193 6.53 -9.68 19.69
CA LYS A 193 6.20 -10.26 18.38
C LYS A 193 6.84 -9.32 17.34
N ASN A 194 8.17 -9.40 17.20
CA ASN A 194 8.86 -9.03 15.99
C ASN A 194 8.15 -9.83 14.92
N SER A 195 7.31 -9.10 14.20
CA SER A 195 6.25 -9.70 13.43
C SER A 195 6.92 -10.40 12.27
N ILE A 196 6.84 -11.73 12.21
CA ILE A 196 7.47 -12.62 11.22
C ILE A 196 7.52 -12.00 9.81
N TRP A 197 6.44 -11.34 9.37
CA TRP A 197 6.40 -10.62 8.09
C TRP A 197 7.49 -9.56 7.87
N ARG A 198 7.95 -8.87 8.93
CA ARG A 198 9.04 -7.87 8.85
C ARG A 198 10.35 -8.55 8.52
N THR A 199 10.64 -9.65 9.21
CA THR A 199 11.82 -10.48 8.93
C THR A 199 11.74 -11.02 7.52
N ASN A 200 10.62 -11.66 7.15
CA ASN A 200 10.44 -12.19 5.79
C ASN A 200 10.61 -11.10 4.72
N LEU A 201 10.05 -9.91 4.93
CA LEU A 201 10.18 -8.81 3.98
C LEU A 201 11.61 -8.26 3.93
N GLN A 202 12.28 -8.10 5.07
CA GLN A 202 13.67 -7.64 5.13
C GLN A 202 14.61 -8.62 4.43
N ASP A 203 14.43 -9.92 4.63
CA ASP A 203 15.19 -10.96 3.97
C ASP A 203 15.02 -10.87 2.44
N LYS A 204 13.78 -10.65 1.96
CA LYS A 204 13.51 -10.45 0.53
C LYS A 204 14.11 -9.18 -0.05
N ILE A 205 14.10 -8.09 0.70
CA ILE A 205 14.77 -6.85 0.29
C ILE A 205 16.27 -7.12 0.13
N GLN A 206 16.88 -7.81 1.10
CA GLN A 206 18.30 -8.16 1.04
C GLN A 206 18.62 -9.10 -0.12
N GLU A 207 17.79 -10.12 -0.37
CA GLU A 207 17.93 -11.03 -1.53
C GLU A 207 17.96 -10.25 -2.85
N ILE A 208 17.09 -9.25 -3.00
CA ILE A 208 17.07 -8.38 -4.19
C ILE A 208 18.37 -7.56 -4.26
N ASP A 209 18.76 -6.90 -3.16
CA ASP A 209 19.97 -6.06 -3.13
C ASP A 209 21.25 -6.84 -3.45
N ASP A 210 21.38 -8.07 -2.93
CA ASP A 210 22.51 -8.96 -3.20
C ASP A 210 22.55 -9.36 -4.68
N GLN A 211 21.40 -9.68 -5.28
CA GLN A 211 21.31 -10.02 -6.71
C GLN A 211 21.76 -8.87 -7.61
N TYR A 212 21.38 -7.63 -7.29
CA TYR A 212 21.74 -6.46 -8.11
C TYR A 212 23.17 -5.97 -7.85
N SER A 213 23.69 -6.12 -6.63
CA SER A 213 25.08 -5.79 -6.32
C SER A 213 26.04 -6.72 -7.07
N ASN A 214 25.73 -8.02 -7.10
CA ASN A 214 26.53 -9.00 -7.85
C ASN A 214 26.45 -8.81 -9.37
N LYS A 215 25.30 -8.40 -9.91
CA LYS A 215 25.17 -8.07 -11.35
C LYS A 215 26.05 -6.89 -11.75
N LYS A 216 26.03 -5.79 -10.98
CA LYS A 216 26.88 -4.61 -11.25
C LYS A 216 28.37 -4.96 -11.24
N ASN A 217 28.82 -5.70 -10.21
CA ASN A 217 30.22 -6.13 -10.13
C ASN A 217 30.64 -7.02 -11.32
N ASN A 218 29.74 -7.84 -11.84
CA ASN A 218 30.02 -8.69 -12.99
C ASN A 218 30.00 -7.95 -14.34
N GLU A 219 29.28 -6.82 -14.43
CA GLU A 219 29.29 -5.94 -15.61
C GLU A 219 30.52 -5.04 -15.63
N GLU A 220 30.95 -4.51 -14.48
CA GLU A 220 32.16 -3.70 -14.36
C GLU A 220 33.45 -4.50 -14.61
N ASN A 221 33.50 -5.78 -14.22
CA ASN A 221 34.65 -6.66 -14.51
C ASN A 221 34.72 -7.16 -15.97
N LYS A 222 33.74 -6.81 -16.81
CA LYS A 222 33.69 -7.19 -18.25
C LYS A 222 34.01 -6.03 -19.20
N LEU A 223 34.22 -4.82 -18.68
CA LEU A 223 34.65 -3.63 -19.40
C LEU A 223 36.15 -3.41 -19.24
#